data_AF-A0A1G6EEP4-F1
#
_entry.id   AF-A0A1G6EEP4-F1
#
_cell.length_a   1.000
_cell.length_b   1.000
_cell.length_c   1.000
_cell.angle_alpha   90.00
_cell.angle_beta   90.00
_cell.angle_gamma   90.00
#
_symmetry.space_group_name_H-M   'P 1'
#
loop_
_entity.id
_entity.type
_entity.pdbx_description
1 polymer ?
#
loop_
_entity_poly.entity_id
_entity_poly.type
_entity_poly.pdbx_seq_one_letter_code
_entity_poly.pdbx_strand_id
1 'polypeptide(L)' 'MSNLLVGAERPIVVGDMEFRCTSEELFFGLVEVIYALRNSLLHGELQPDEKTFRTYEPAYRIVMRFLESIR' A
#
# COMPACT_ATOMS: atom_id res chain seq x y z
N MET A 1 2.43 13.63 -2.03
CA MET A 1 3.24 12.54 -1.43
C MET A 1 4.57 13.08 -0.96
N SER A 2 4.87 12.87 0.32
CA SER A 2 6.22 13.03 0.87
C SER A 2 7.12 11.92 0.32
N ASN A 3 8.40 12.22 0.03
CA ASN A 3 9.33 11.19 -0.40
C ASN A 3 9.77 10.33 0.80
N LEU A 4 9.17 9.14 0.94
CA LEU A 4 9.42 8.23 2.08
C LEU A 4 10.85 7.65 2.10
N LEU A 5 11.64 7.86 1.05
CA LEU A 5 13.03 7.39 0.96
C LEU A 5 14.04 8.42 1.47
N VAL A 6 13.58 9.65 1.78
CA VAL A 6 14.44 10.78 2.15
C VAL A 6 14.07 11.24 3.56
N GLY A 7 15.02 11.08 4.48
CA GLY A 7 14.88 11.52 5.87
C GLY A 7 16.10 11.16 6.69
N ALA A 8 16.15 11.69 7.92
CA ALA A 8 17.22 11.41 8.89
C ALA A 8 16.87 10.27 9.86
N GLU A 9 15.64 9.73 9.75
CA GLU A 9 15.14 8.65 10.59
C GLU A 9 15.92 7.34 10.39
N ARG A 10 15.87 6.46 11.41
CA ARG A 10 16.42 5.12 11.31
C ARG A 10 15.69 4.35 10.19
N PRO A 11 16.41 3.72 9.26
CA PRO A 11 15.77 3.09 8.12
C PRO A 11 14.89 1.91 8.53
N ILE A 12 13.70 1.84 7.94
CA ILE A 12 12.81 0.68 7.98
C ILE A 12 13.09 -0.12 6.70
N VAL A 13 13.54 -1.38 6.86
CA VAL A 13 13.89 -2.25 5.73
C VAL A 13 12.73 -3.18 5.41
N VAL A 14 12.26 -3.16 4.15
CA VAL A 14 11.19 -4.02 3.64
C VAL A 14 11.66 -4.65 2.33
N GLY A 15 12.07 -5.92 2.40
CA GLY A 15 12.71 -6.58 1.26
C GLY A 15 13.98 -5.84 0.84
N ASP A 16 14.06 -5.47 -0.44
CA ASP A 16 15.19 -4.73 -1.01
C ASP A 16 15.02 -3.21 -0.93
N MET A 17 14.01 -2.72 -0.22
CA MET A 17 13.73 -1.28 -0.06
C MET A 17 14.07 -0.79 1.34
N GLU A 18 14.68 0.39 1.41
CA GLU A 18 14.93 1.13 2.65
C GLU A 18 14.07 2.41 2.68
N PHE A 19 13.22 2.52 3.70
CA PHE A 19 12.41 3.71 3.96
C PHE A 19 13.04 4.55 5.06
N ARG A 20 13.15 5.86 4.84
CA ARG A 20 13.69 6.84 5.79
C ARG A 20 12.59 7.78 6.24
N CYS A 21 11.56 7.21 6.85
CA CYS A 21 10.41 7.89 7.41
C CYS A 21 10.03 7.23 8.74
N THR A 22 9.08 7.83 9.44
CA THR A 22 8.48 7.22 10.62
C THR A 22 7.56 6.04 10.24
N SER A 23 7.33 5.12 11.17
CA SER A 23 6.40 4.00 10.96
C SER A 23 4.96 4.47 10.66
N GLU A 24 4.57 5.62 11.21
CA GLU A 24 3.25 6.22 10.98
C GLU A 24 3.12 6.74 9.54
N GLU A 25 4.12 7.47 9.04
CA GLU A 25 4.14 7.92 7.64
C GLU A 25 4.15 6.75 6.66
N LEU A 26 4.91 5.69 6.97
CA LEU A 26 4.93 4.47 6.15
C LEU A 26 3.54 3.79 6.13
N PHE A 27 2.88 3.72 7.28
CA PHE A 27 1.54 3.16 7.40
C PHE A 27 0.51 3.98 6.60
N PHE A 28 0.53 5.32 6.72
CA PHE A 28 -0.35 6.18 5.94
C PHE A 28 -0.13 6.04 4.43
N GLY A 29 1.13 5.98 3.99
CA GLY A 29 1.46 5.74 2.58
C GLY A 29 0.95 4.40 2.08
N LEU A 30 1.06 3.33 2.89
CA LEU A 30 0.51 2.02 2.55
C LEU A 30 -1.01 2.06 2.38
N VAL A 31 -1.72 2.70 3.32
CA VAL A 31 -3.19 2.85 3.25
C VAL A 31 -3.59 3.61 1.98
N GLU A 32 -2.91 4.71 1.67
CA GLU A 32 -3.18 5.51 0.46
C GLU A 32 -3.01 4.69 -0.82
N VAL A 33 -1.91 3.94 -0.96
CA VAL A 33 -1.65 3.07 -2.12
C VAL A 33 -2.75 2.02 -2.27
N ILE A 34 -3.13 1.37 -1.17
CA ILE A 34 -4.19 0.35 -1.17
C ILE A 34 -5.54 0.95 -1.59
N TYR A 35 -5.88 2.14 -1.10
CA TYR A 35 -7.10 2.85 -1.50
C TYR A 35 -7.08 3.24 -2.98
N ALA A 36 -5.95 3.77 -3.47
CA ALA A 36 -5.79 4.12 -4.88
C ALA A 36 -5.96 2.90 -5.79
N LEU A 37 -5.34 1.77 -5.44
CA LEU A 37 -5.51 0.50 -6.14
C LEU A 37 -6.99 0.14 -6.25
N ARG A 38 -7.71 0.09 -5.11
CA ARG A 38 -9.15 -0.21 -5.07
C ARG A 38 -9.95 0.70 -6.02
N ASN A 39 -9.66 2.00 -6.01
CA ASN A 39 -10.37 2.97 -6.85
C ASN A 39 -10.10 2.73 -8.35
N SER A 40 -8.85 2.44 -8.75
CA SER A 40 -8.53 2.15 -10.15
C SER A 40 -9.24 0.90 -10.68
N LEU A 41 -9.49 -0.12 -9.84
CA LEU A 41 -10.36 -1.24 -10.23
C LEU A 41 -11.83 -0.82 -10.37
N LEU A 42 -12.37 -0.07 -9.40
CA LEU A 42 -13.78 0.33 -9.38
C LEU A 42 -14.17 1.25 -10.54
N HIS A 43 -13.25 2.12 -10.94
CA HIS A 43 -13.46 3.05 -12.05
C HIS A 43 -13.14 2.44 -13.43
N GLY A 44 -12.73 1.18 -13.48
CA GLY A 44 -12.37 0.50 -14.73
C GLY A 44 -11.12 1.05 -15.41
N GLU A 45 -10.30 1.82 -14.67
CA GLU A 45 -9.01 2.34 -15.15
C GLU A 45 -8.00 1.20 -15.37
N LEU A 46 -8.25 0.05 -14.74
CA LEU A 46 -7.47 -1.15 -14.89
C LEU A 46 -8.33 -2.30 -15.40
N GLN A 47 -7.93 -2.87 -16.56
CA GLN A 47 -8.56 -4.08 -17.06
C GLN A 47 -8.13 -5.29 -16.21
N PRO A 48 -9.09 -6.08 -15.68
CA PRO A 48 -8.77 -7.25 -14.89
C PRO A 48 -8.16 -8.34 -15.78
N ASP A 49 -6.91 -8.69 -15.50
CA ASP A 49 -6.21 -9.84 -16.05
C ASP A 49 -5.46 -10.60 -14.94
N GLU A 50 -4.88 -11.76 -15.26
CA GLU A 50 -4.20 -12.60 -14.27
C GLU A 50 -3.06 -11.84 -13.57
N LYS A 51 -2.33 -10.99 -14.31
CA LYS A 51 -1.22 -10.20 -13.78
C LYS A 51 -1.71 -9.15 -12.79
N THR A 52 -2.80 -8.47 -13.13
CA THR A 52 -3.49 -7.50 -12.30
C THR A 52 -3.97 -8.17 -11.01
N PHE A 53 -4.61 -9.33 -11.10
CA PHE A 53 -5.07 -10.05 -9.90
C PHE A 53 -3.93 -10.42 -8.94
N ARG A 54 -2.74 -10.78 -9.44
CA ARG A 54 -1.58 -11.08 -8.57
C ARG A 54 -1.13 -9.89 -7.72
N THR A 55 -1.28 -8.67 -8.22
CA THR A 55 -0.95 -7.44 -7.47
C THR A 55 -2.09 -7.04 -6.53
N TYR A 56 -3.33 -7.27 -6.96
CA TYR A 56 -4.51 -6.78 -6.26
C TYR A 56 -5.02 -7.69 -5.16
N GLU A 57 -4.86 -9.00 -5.29
CA GLU A 57 -5.28 -9.95 -4.26
C GLU A 57 -4.58 -9.69 -2.91
N PRO A 58 -3.26 -9.47 -2.85
CA PRO A 58 -2.60 -9.10 -1.58
C PRO A 58 -3.13 -7.80 -0.99
N ALA A 59 -3.30 -6.76 -1.82
CA ALA A 59 -3.82 -5.47 -1.37
C ALA A 59 -5.25 -5.60 -0.80
N TYR A 60 -6.12 -6.34 -1.48
CA TYR A 60 -7.47 -6.64 -1.02
C TYR A 60 -7.46 -7.38 0.32
N ARG A 61 -6.63 -8.42 0.47
CA ARG A 61 -6.50 -9.18 1.73
C ARG A 61 -6.07 -8.28 2.90
N ILE A 62 -5.17 -7.32 2.66
CA ILE A 62 -4.75 -6.36 3.68
C ILE A 62 -5.93 -5.45 4.10
N VAL A 63 -6.69 -4.91 3.13
CA VAL A 63 -7.90 -4.10 3.44
C VAL A 63 -8.87 -4.88 4.30
N MET A 64 -9.17 -6.12 3.90
CA MET A 64 -10.16 -6.94 4.61
C MET A 64 -9.73 -7.18 6.06
N ARG A 65 -8.43 -7.42 6.33
CA ARG A 65 -7.93 -7.53 7.70
C ARG A 65 -8.07 -6.24 8.51
N PHE A 66 -7.83 -5.08 7.91
CA PHE A 66 -8.06 -3.80 8.60
C PHE A 66 -9.54 -3.61 8.95
N LEU A 67 -10.45 -3.93 8.01
CA LEU A 67 -11.89 -3.85 8.23
C LEU A 67 -12.38 -4.84 9.30
N GLU A 68 -11.80 -6.04 9.36
CA GLU A 68 -12.08 -7.02 10.42
C GLU A 68 -11.63 -6.54 11.80
N SER A 69 -10.54 -5.77 11.88
CA SER A 69 -9.99 -5.29 13.16
C SER A 69 -10.80 -4.16 13.80
N ILE A 70 -11.74 -3.57 13.04
CA ILE A 70 -12.61 -2.48 13.49
C ILE A 70 -14.10 -2.88 13.51
N ARG A 71 -14.40 -4.16 13.27
CA ARG A 71 -15.74 -4.70 13.17
C ARG A 71 -16.25 -5.27 14.49
#